data_AF-A0A8X7MJB5-F1
#
_entry.id   AF-A0A8X7MJB5-F1
#
_cell.length_a   1.000
_cell.length_b   1.000
_cell.length_c   1.000
_cell.angle_alpha   90.00
_cell.angle_beta   90.00
_cell.angle_gamma   90.00
#
_symmetry.space_group_name_H-M   'P 1'
#
loop_
_entity.id
_entity.type
_entity.pdbx_description
1 polymer ?
#
loop_
_entity_poly.entity_id
_entity_poly.type
_entity_poly.pdbx_seq_one_letter_code
_entity_poly.pdbx_strand_id
1 'polypeptide(L)'
;MVDIVLPLSQHYPVHVESFRSAIDLAKLDSISPARSEWIQALVDALQAAFNDCARSSEVAMRWRNLIQQLAAEEGVLQLCRPLSVPLLRSLGSDTVTLASTTFSQQATSLARHCPAIGLLLLAYQDQVAIHNHPSLAIVKIRFLLVKTAALVVHQLLVLGVVESNAVETRRPSNPAVTVDAYQAEEVPFFQSSVLYGAKPVRERKWYSKIEDKGGIHVDDSIQQDNEAMGSDHCRKYFTAYVTAKRTGGLMALWCRHLICVGFHAIPKAEGRNDVFSAIYRFLPVAPEVIVYDFACQLAPYSLHREPEFFQNTLFVVDQMHQHGHTKCSPSSFLSTYMGVNQDLHRLNSSAAESGNAGLARIKKSVSYCSQEHALALVEHFLSIWNRKRALEMGNILVS
;
A
#
# COMPACT_ATOMS: atom_id res chain seq x y z
N MET A 1 21.98 6.07 -9.11
CA MET A 1 22.35 4.87 -8.35
C MET A 1 23.62 5.21 -7.60
N VAL A 2 23.47 5.87 -6.45
CA VAL A 2 24.60 6.07 -5.53
C VAL A 2 24.71 4.73 -4.82
N ASP A 3 25.79 3.99 -5.08
CA ASP A 3 26.18 2.90 -4.22
C ASP A 3 26.26 3.44 -2.79
N ILE A 4 25.23 3.17 -1.99
CA ILE A 4 25.28 3.35 -0.54
C ILE A 4 26.11 2.18 0.02
N VAL A 5 27.30 1.96 -0.53
CA VAL A 5 28.47 1.56 0.24
C VAL A 5 29.04 2.85 0.87
N LEU A 6 28.17 3.66 1.47
CA LEU A 6 28.61 4.49 2.56
C LEU A 6 28.67 3.52 3.74
N PRO A 7 29.86 3.20 4.31
CA PRO A 7 29.85 2.91 5.73
C PRO A 7 29.06 4.07 6.34
N LEU A 8 28.14 3.83 7.28
CA LEU A 8 27.47 4.92 8.00
C LEU A 8 28.57 5.89 8.48
N SER A 9 28.78 6.95 7.71
CA SER A 9 30.08 7.59 7.63
C SER A 9 30.18 8.63 8.73
N GLN A 10 31.38 9.18 8.90
CA GLN A 10 31.67 10.32 9.77
C GLN A 10 30.73 11.54 9.56
N HIS A 11 29.89 11.53 8.52
CA HIS A 11 28.94 12.59 8.16
C HIS A 11 27.49 12.32 8.60
N TYR A 12 27.14 11.15 9.16
CA TYR A 12 25.78 10.89 9.65
C TYR A 12 25.29 11.92 10.69
N PRO A 13 26.10 12.38 11.66
CA PRO A 13 25.71 13.45 12.57
C PRO A 13 25.34 14.75 11.85
N VAL A 14 26.08 15.10 10.79
CA VAL A 14 25.81 16.29 9.97
C VAL A 14 24.50 16.17 9.20
N HIS A 15 24.18 14.98 8.69
CA HIS A 15 22.91 14.74 7.99
C HIS A 15 21.71 14.78 8.94
N VAL A 16 21.84 14.23 10.14
CA VAL A 16 20.77 14.28 11.16
C VAL A 16 20.57 15.71 11.66
N GLU A 17 21.64 16.48 11.85
CA GLU A 17 21.55 17.89 12.24
C GLU A 17 20.95 18.76 11.12
N SER A 18 21.28 18.48 9.86
CA SER A 18 20.67 19.11 8.69
C SER A 18 19.17 18.77 8.59
N PHE A 19 18.79 17.51 8.83
CA PHE A 19 17.40 17.08 8.88
C PHE A 19 16.62 17.77 10.01
N ARG A 20 17.23 17.87 11.21
CA ARG A 20 16.67 18.62 12.34
C ARG A 20 16.46 20.09 11.99
N SER A 21 17.48 20.73 11.41
CA SER A 21 17.39 22.13 10.97
C SER A 21 16.27 22.33 9.94
N ALA A 22 16.12 21.40 8.99
CA ALA A 22 15.05 21.42 7.99
C ALA A 22 13.65 21.25 8.63
N ILE A 23 13.53 20.41 9.65
CA ILE A 23 12.32 20.26 10.46
C ILE A 23 11.99 21.56 11.19
N ASP A 24 12.96 22.17 11.85
CA ASP A 24 12.78 23.41 12.63
C ASP A 24 12.39 24.57 11.70
N LEU A 25 12.96 24.62 10.49
CA LEU A 25 12.61 25.57 9.42
C LEU A 25 11.19 25.37 8.86
N ALA A 26 10.63 24.16 8.93
CA ALA A 26 9.32 23.83 8.37
C ALA A 26 8.13 24.44 9.16
N LYS A 27 8.39 25.26 10.21
CA LYS A 27 7.38 25.94 11.04
C LYS A 27 6.35 24.98 11.65
N LEU A 28 6.85 24.08 12.50
CA LEU A 28 6.07 23.09 13.25
C LEU A 28 4.94 23.69 14.12
N ASP A 29 4.95 24.99 14.40
CA ASP A 29 3.92 25.66 15.23
C ASP A 29 2.51 25.57 14.64
N SER A 30 2.39 25.27 13.34
CA SER A 30 1.12 25.05 12.64
C SER A 30 0.65 23.58 12.66
N ILE A 31 1.44 22.69 13.26
CA ILE A 31 1.27 21.24 13.21
C ILE A 31 0.65 20.71 14.50
N SER A 32 -0.19 19.68 14.39
CA SER A 32 -0.81 19.06 15.55
C SER A 32 0.25 18.52 16.55
N PRO A 33 -0.03 18.55 17.87
CA PRO A 33 0.91 18.06 18.88
C PRO A 33 1.38 16.63 18.62
N ALA A 34 0.48 15.75 18.17
CA ALA A 34 0.80 14.35 17.85
C ALA A 34 1.86 14.22 16.74
N ARG A 35 1.80 15.05 15.70
CA ARG A 35 2.78 15.04 14.62
C ARG A 35 4.11 15.66 15.07
N SER A 36 4.08 16.75 15.84
CA SER A 36 5.29 17.36 16.40
C SER A 36 6.05 16.39 17.32
N GLU A 37 5.36 15.73 18.25
CA GLU A 37 5.95 14.73 19.15
C GLU A 37 6.51 13.52 18.41
N TRP A 38 5.85 13.08 17.33
CA TRP A 38 6.34 11.99 16.49
C TRP A 38 7.62 12.38 15.76
N ILE A 39 7.68 13.59 15.19
CA ILE A 39 8.88 14.10 14.51
C ILE A 39 10.05 14.15 15.50
N GLN A 40 9.84 14.69 16.71
CA GLN A 40 10.89 14.74 17.73
C GLN A 40 11.37 13.34 18.13
N ALA A 41 10.45 12.39 18.34
CA ALA A 41 10.81 11.01 18.66
C ALA A 41 11.59 10.34 17.53
N LEU A 42 11.28 10.65 16.27
CA LEU A 42 12.01 10.14 15.12
C LEU A 42 13.44 10.70 15.07
N VAL A 43 13.60 12.01 15.25
CA VAL A 43 14.93 12.66 15.30
C VAL A 43 15.77 12.06 16.41
N ASP A 44 15.22 11.92 17.62
CA ASP A 44 15.89 11.30 18.76
C ASP A 44 16.35 9.86 18.47
N ALA A 45 15.50 9.07 17.80
CA ALA A 45 15.80 7.69 17.45
C ALA A 45 16.91 7.61 16.39
N LEU A 46 16.87 8.48 15.37
CA LEU A 46 17.91 8.58 14.36
C LEU A 46 19.25 9.03 14.97
N GLN A 47 19.25 10.00 15.88
CA GLN A 47 20.46 10.42 16.60
C GLN A 47 21.08 9.27 17.39
N ALA A 48 20.26 8.51 18.12
CA ALA A 48 20.73 7.38 18.90
C ALA A 48 21.24 6.21 18.03
N ALA A 49 20.70 6.06 16.81
CA ALA A 49 21.07 4.99 15.89
C ALA A 49 22.56 4.99 15.52
N PHE A 50 23.21 6.16 15.46
CA PHE A 50 24.61 6.29 15.05
C PHE A 50 25.55 5.39 15.87
N ASN A 51 25.44 5.47 17.20
CA ASN A 51 26.30 4.73 18.12
C ASN A 51 26.07 3.21 18.04
N ASP A 52 24.89 2.78 17.64
CA ASP A 52 24.52 1.36 17.57
C ASP A 52 24.85 0.74 16.22
N CYS A 53 24.64 1.49 15.15
CA CYS A 53 25.06 1.13 13.80
C CYS A 53 26.57 0.85 13.72
N ALA A 54 27.37 1.55 14.54
CA ALA A 54 28.81 1.29 14.66
C ALA A 54 29.14 -0.07 15.31
N ARG A 55 28.18 -0.69 16.03
CA ARG A 55 28.39 -1.94 16.79
C ARG A 55 27.95 -3.20 16.05
N SER A 56 27.01 -3.09 15.10
CA SER A 56 26.43 -4.25 14.42
C SER A 56 26.02 -3.94 12.98
N SER A 57 26.57 -4.72 12.03
CA SER A 57 26.24 -4.62 10.61
C SER A 57 24.78 -4.98 10.31
N GLU A 58 24.21 -5.93 11.07
CA GLU A 58 22.81 -6.31 10.96
C GLU A 58 21.89 -5.16 11.38
N VAL A 59 22.14 -4.55 12.54
CA VAL A 59 21.38 -3.38 13.02
C VAL A 59 21.50 -2.21 12.04
N ALA A 60 22.71 -1.96 11.52
CA ALA A 60 22.95 -0.95 10.49
C ALA A 60 22.11 -1.18 9.22
N MET A 61 22.02 -2.43 8.75
CA MET A 61 21.18 -2.78 7.60
C MET A 61 19.68 -2.56 7.89
N ARG A 62 19.20 -2.92 9.09
CA ARG A 62 17.78 -2.73 9.46
C ARG A 62 17.41 -1.25 9.58
N TRP A 63 18.30 -0.42 10.13
CA TRP A 63 18.13 1.03 10.16
C TRP A 63 18.05 1.64 8.76
N ARG A 64 18.94 1.20 7.85
CA ARG A 64 18.89 1.63 6.45
C ARG A 64 17.53 1.36 5.82
N ASN A 65 16.98 0.17 6.02
CA ASN A 65 15.66 -0.18 5.48
C ASN A 65 14.54 0.70 6.06
N LEU A 66 14.59 0.98 7.38
CA LEU A 66 13.63 1.87 8.03
C LEU A 66 13.74 3.31 7.51
N ILE A 67 14.95 3.84 7.36
CA ILE A 67 15.18 5.19 6.83
C ILE A 67 14.68 5.28 5.38
N GLN A 68 14.97 4.29 4.54
CA GLN A 68 14.45 4.23 3.17
C GLN A 68 12.93 4.18 3.14
N GLN A 69 12.30 3.52 4.10
CA GLN A 69 10.83 3.49 4.20
C GLN A 69 10.25 4.83 4.67
N LEU A 70 10.87 5.47 5.65
CA LEU A 70 10.44 6.79 6.14
C LEU A 70 10.66 7.91 5.10
N ALA A 71 11.70 7.78 4.28
CA ALA A 71 12.01 8.71 3.21
C ALA A 71 11.16 8.49 1.95
N ALA A 72 10.50 7.34 1.83
CA ALA A 72 9.54 7.14 0.77
C ALA A 72 8.29 7.98 1.02
N GLU A 73 7.63 8.43 -0.04
CA GLU A 73 6.38 9.20 0.02
C GLU A 73 5.16 8.36 0.48
N GLU A 74 5.43 7.24 1.14
CA GLU A 74 4.44 6.37 1.74
C GLU A 74 4.01 7.02 3.06
N GLY A 75 2.76 7.50 3.15
CA GLY A 75 2.24 8.10 4.37
C GLY A 75 2.31 7.14 5.58
N VAL A 76 2.30 7.68 6.81
CA VAL A 76 2.38 6.87 8.05
C VAL A 76 1.37 5.71 8.12
N LEU A 77 0.19 5.86 7.53
CA LEU A 77 -0.82 4.79 7.46
C LEU A 77 -0.39 3.59 6.60
N GLN A 78 0.49 3.80 5.63
CA GLN A 78 1.08 2.72 4.83
C GLN A 78 2.25 2.05 5.57
N LEU A 79 3.07 2.83 6.27
CA LEU A 79 4.15 2.31 7.13
C LEU A 79 3.59 1.50 8.31
N CYS A 80 2.55 2.01 8.96
CA CYS A 80 1.94 1.45 10.16
C CYS A 80 0.42 1.56 10.05
N ARG A 81 -0.20 0.49 9.53
CA ARG A 81 -1.66 0.36 9.47
C ARG A 81 -2.30 0.41 10.87
N PRO A 82 -3.56 0.85 11.01
CA PRO A 82 -4.25 0.93 12.31
C PRO A 82 -4.27 -0.37 13.11
N LEU A 83 -4.38 -1.53 12.45
CA LEU A 83 -4.29 -2.83 13.11
C LEU A 83 -2.99 -3.05 13.90
N SER A 84 -1.91 -2.33 13.56
CA SER A 84 -0.61 -2.45 14.24
C SER A 84 -0.53 -1.63 15.53
N VAL A 85 -1.47 -0.71 15.77
CA VAL A 85 -1.45 0.21 16.93
C VAL A 85 -1.31 -0.53 18.27
N PRO A 86 -2.04 -1.64 18.55
CA PRO A 86 -1.85 -2.40 19.79
C PRO A 86 -0.44 -2.96 19.94
N LEU A 87 0.15 -3.48 18.86
CA LEU A 87 1.53 -4.00 18.86
C LEU A 87 2.55 -2.89 19.11
N LEU A 88 2.39 -1.74 18.44
CA LEU A 88 3.26 -0.58 18.61
C LEU A 88 3.26 -0.08 20.06
N ARG A 89 2.08 0.02 20.69
CA ARG A 89 1.95 0.42 22.11
C ARG A 89 2.59 -0.60 23.04
N SER A 90 2.32 -1.89 22.83
CA SER A 90 2.87 -2.97 23.67
C SER A 90 4.40 -3.03 23.60
N LEU A 91 4.97 -3.06 22.38
CA LEU A 91 6.41 -3.08 22.16
C LEU A 91 7.10 -1.78 22.62
N GLY A 92 6.39 -0.65 22.55
CA GLY A 92 6.86 0.64 23.04
C GLY A 92 6.79 0.82 24.56
N SER A 93 5.92 0.07 25.24
CA SER A 93 5.73 0.15 26.69
C SER A 93 6.79 -0.62 27.48
N ASP A 94 7.14 -0.16 28.68
CA ASP A 94 8.13 -0.83 29.54
C ASP A 94 7.66 -2.18 30.10
N THR A 95 6.38 -2.55 29.91
CA THR A 95 5.81 -3.80 30.42
C THR A 95 6.33 -5.04 29.69
N VAL A 96 6.76 -4.89 28.43
CA VAL A 96 7.34 -5.99 27.65
C VAL A 96 8.85 -5.89 27.71
N THR A 97 9.52 -6.84 28.36
CA THR A 97 10.99 -6.82 28.43
C THR A 97 11.59 -7.27 27.11
N LEU A 98 12.65 -6.59 26.65
CA LEU A 98 13.28 -6.84 25.35
C LEU A 98 13.78 -8.29 25.19
N ALA A 99 14.27 -8.90 26.26
CA ALA A 99 14.74 -10.30 26.24
C ALA A 99 13.61 -11.35 26.30
N SER A 100 12.35 -10.94 26.43
CA SER A 100 11.24 -11.90 26.58
C SER A 100 10.84 -12.57 25.25
N THR A 101 10.30 -13.78 25.37
CA THR A 101 9.62 -14.48 24.27
C THR A 101 8.42 -13.69 23.76
N THR A 102 7.70 -13.00 24.65
CA THR A 102 6.59 -12.11 24.30
C THR A 102 7.04 -10.98 23.37
N PHE A 103 8.18 -10.34 23.66
CA PHE A 103 8.75 -9.31 22.78
C PHE A 103 9.03 -9.87 21.39
N SER A 104 9.69 -11.03 21.32
CA SER A 104 10.01 -11.69 20.05
C SER A 104 8.75 -11.96 19.23
N GLN A 105 7.74 -12.58 19.85
CA GLN A 105 6.46 -12.89 19.18
C GLN A 105 5.75 -11.63 18.67
N GLN A 106 5.70 -10.58 19.49
CA GLN A 106 5.07 -9.31 19.11
C GLN A 106 5.87 -8.59 18.00
N ALA A 107 7.19 -8.59 18.06
CA ALA A 107 8.05 -8.00 17.04
C ALA A 107 7.96 -8.76 15.72
N THR A 108 7.90 -10.10 15.75
CA THR A 108 7.61 -10.93 14.57
C THR A 108 6.22 -10.63 14.01
N SER A 109 5.20 -10.48 14.86
CA SER A 109 3.87 -10.09 14.41
C SER A 109 3.87 -8.70 13.77
N LEU A 110 4.61 -7.74 14.35
CA LEU A 110 4.78 -6.41 13.77
C LEU A 110 5.52 -6.49 12.43
N ALA A 111 6.53 -7.36 12.29
CA ALA A 111 7.27 -7.53 11.04
C ALA A 111 6.36 -7.98 9.89
N ARG A 112 5.31 -8.79 10.15
CA ARG A 112 4.31 -9.16 9.13
C ARG A 112 3.52 -7.96 8.61
N HIS A 113 3.44 -6.88 9.37
CA HIS A 113 2.72 -5.66 9.00
C HIS A 113 3.62 -4.50 8.58
N CYS A 114 4.81 -4.42 9.16
CA CYS A 114 5.84 -3.41 8.96
C CYS A 114 7.22 -4.08 9.12
N PRO A 115 7.76 -4.69 8.05
CA PRO A 115 9.01 -5.45 8.11
C PRO A 115 10.19 -4.63 8.62
N ALA A 116 10.31 -3.35 8.22
CA ALA A 116 11.45 -2.53 8.62
C ALA A 116 11.51 -2.31 10.13
N ILE A 117 10.38 -2.06 10.79
CA ILE A 117 10.33 -1.88 12.24
C ILE A 117 10.47 -3.22 12.96
N GLY A 118 9.65 -4.21 12.61
CA GLY A 118 9.64 -5.49 13.32
C GLY A 118 11.00 -6.21 13.28
N LEU A 119 11.68 -6.21 12.13
CA LEU A 119 13.00 -6.81 11.98
C LEU A 119 14.10 -6.00 12.68
N LEU A 120 13.97 -4.67 12.76
CA LEU A 120 14.88 -3.83 13.55
C LEU A 120 14.78 -4.17 15.03
N LEU A 121 13.58 -4.34 15.56
CA LEU A 121 13.36 -4.72 16.96
C LEU A 121 13.95 -6.10 17.28
N LEU A 122 13.77 -7.08 16.38
CA LEU A 122 14.36 -8.41 16.53
C LEU A 122 15.89 -8.35 16.51
N ALA A 123 16.49 -7.58 15.61
CA ALA A 123 17.94 -7.39 15.58
C ALA A 123 18.46 -6.78 16.91
N TYR A 124 17.72 -5.85 17.51
CA TYR A 124 18.08 -5.31 18.83
C TYR A 124 17.91 -6.31 19.97
N GLN A 125 16.88 -7.16 19.93
CA GLN A 125 16.72 -8.25 20.90
C GLN A 125 17.93 -9.19 20.87
N ASP A 126 18.37 -9.58 19.68
CA ASP A 126 19.55 -10.45 19.49
C ASP A 126 20.84 -9.77 20.02
N GLN A 127 21.00 -8.47 19.78
CA GLN A 127 22.15 -7.72 20.29
C GLN A 127 22.19 -7.65 21.82
N VAL A 128 21.03 -7.49 22.48
CA VAL A 128 20.98 -7.47 23.94
C VAL A 128 21.26 -8.84 24.54
N ALA A 129 20.87 -9.92 23.86
CA ALA A 129 21.27 -11.27 24.27
C ALA A 129 22.80 -11.48 24.23
N ILE A 130 23.51 -10.75 23.35
CA ILE A 130 24.98 -10.83 23.22
C ILE A 130 25.70 -9.90 24.22
N HIS A 131 25.24 -8.64 24.33
CA HIS A 131 25.97 -7.59 25.05
C HIS A 131 25.43 -7.28 26.47
N ASN A 132 24.36 -7.96 26.91
CA ASN A 132 23.74 -7.86 28.23
C ASN A 132 23.27 -6.45 28.66
N HIS A 133 23.23 -5.47 27.75
CA HIS A 133 22.68 -4.14 28.02
C HIS A 133 21.93 -3.59 26.80
N PRO A 134 20.73 -2.99 27.00
CA PRO A 134 20.01 -2.31 25.94
C PRO A 134 20.75 -1.04 25.53
N SER A 135 20.85 -0.81 24.24
CA SER A 135 21.40 0.42 23.71
C SER A 135 20.44 1.61 23.89
N LEU A 136 20.98 2.83 23.80
CA LEU A 136 20.14 4.03 23.82
C LEU A 136 19.16 4.05 22.63
N ALA A 137 19.56 3.52 21.46
CA ALA A 137 18.67 3.59 20.30
C ALA A 137 17.47 2.67 20.41
N ILE A 138 17.58 1.47 21.02
CA ILE A 138 16.37 0.65 21.23
C ILE A 138 15.37 1.34 22.17
N VAL A 139 15.84 2.05 23.19
CA VAL A 139 14.96 2.87 24.05
C VAL A 139 14.26 3.95 23.24
N LYS A 140 15.00 4.68 22.39
CA LYS A 140 14.44 5.73 21.53
C LYS A 140 13.50 5.20 20.46
N ILE A 141 13.78 4.04 19.86
CA ILE A 141 12.89 3.36 18.92
C ILE A 141 11.58 2.98 19.61
N ARG A 142 11.63 2.39 20.82
CA ARG A 142 10.43 2.01 21.57
C ARG A 142 9.56 3.23 21.87
N PHE A 143 10.17 4.35 22.23
CA PHE A 143 9.46 5.62 22.37
C PHE A 143 8.83 6.09 21.04
N LEU A 144 9.56 5.99 19.93
CA LEU A 144 9.03 6.25 18.58
C LEU A 144 7.84 5.34 18.23
N LEU A 145 7.79 4.08 18.67
CA LEU A 145 6.63 3.21 18.44
C LEU A 145 5.38 3.76 19.12
N VAL A 146 5.50 4.23 20.37
CA VAL A 146 4.38 4.84 21.11
C VAL A 146 3.88 6.09 20.39
N LYS A 147 4.80 6.95 19.94
CA LYS A 147 4.43 8.15 19.18
C LYS A 147 3.87 7.83 17.80
N THR A 148 4.34 6.78 17.14
CA THR A 148 3.80 6.31 15.86
C THR A 148 2.36 5.81 16.05
N ALA A 149 2.10 5.06 17.12
CA ALA A 149 0.75 4.65 17.48
C ALA A 149 -0.18 5.84 17.73
N ALA A 150 0.30 6.87 18.43
CA ALA A 150 -0.45 8.11 18.66
C ALA A 150 -0.73 8.87 17.35
N LEU A 151 0.26 8.96 16.45
CA LEU A 151 0.11 9.60 15.15
C LEU A 151 -0.89 8.88 14.26
N VAL A 152 -0.87 7.54 14.21
CA VAL A 152 -1.86 6.74 13.47
C VAL A 152 -3.27 7.01 13.97
N VAL A 153 -3.48 6.99 15.30
CA VAL A 153 -4.79 7.29 15.89
C VAL A 153 -5.22 8.73 15.58
N HIS A 154 -4.29 9.69 15.69
CA HIS A 154 -4.57 11.08 15.35
C HIS A 154 -4.98 11.24 13.87
N GLN A 155 -4.31 10.55 12.95
CA GLN A 155 -4.67 10.57 11.54
C GLN A 155 -6.07 10.02 11.30
N LEU A 156 -6.45 8.92 11.96
CA LEU A 156 -7.81 8.37 11.85
C LEU A 156 -8.88 9.32 12.38
N LEU A 157 -8.60 10.02 13.48
CA LEU A 157 -9.50 11.05 14.02
C LEU A 157 -9.67 12.22 13.05
N VAL A 158 -8.57 12.74 12.50
CA VAL A 158 -8.59 13.83 11.51
C VAL A 158 -9.35 13.43 10.24
N LEU A 159 -9.24 12.16 9.84
CA LEU A 159 -9.95 11.61 8.69
C LEU A 159 -11.41 11.20 9.00
N GLY A 160 -11.87 11.39 10.24
CA GLY A 160 -13.24 11.05 10.65
C GLY A 160 -13.53 9.55 10.72
N VAL A 161 -12.49 8.70 10.71
CA VAL A 161 -12.62 7.23 10.73
C VAL A 161 -12.97 6.71 12.14
N VAL A 162 -12.58 7.46 13.17
CA VAL A 162 -12.84 7.12 14.58
C VAL A 162 -13.47 8.34 15.26
N GLU A 163 -14.49 8.14 16.09
CA GLU A 163 -15.07 9.21 16.91
C GLU A 163 -14.22 9.43 18.18
N SER A 164 -14.13 10.67 18.64
CA SER A 164 -13.29 11.13 19.75
C SER A 164 -13.59 10.48 21.11
N ASN A 165 -14.71 9.76 21.28
CA ASN A 165 -15.20 9.28 22.58
C ASN A 165 -15.30 7.75 22.75
N ALA A 166 -14.70 6.92 21.90
CA ALA A 166 -14.79 5.46 22.05
C ALA A 166 -13.41 4.77 22.14
N VAL A 167 -12.81 4.82 23.33
CA VAL A 167 -11.77 3.85 23.74
C VAL A 167 -12.43 2.81 24.64
N GLU A 168 -13.32 1.99 24.07
CA GLU A 168 -13.68 0.71 24.68
C GLU A 168 -14.24 -0.23 23.60
N THR A 169 -13.47 -1.29 23.34
CA THR A 169 -13.93 -2.60 22.83
C THR A 169 -15.02 -2.62 21.76
N ARG A 170 -14.82 -1.95 20.62
CA ARG A 170 -15.46 -2.44 19.38
C ARG A 170 -14.64 -3.62 18.81
N ARG A 171 -15.18 -4.84 18.95
CA ARG A 171 -15.01 -5.86 17.90
C ARG A 171 -15.32 -5.20 16.55
N PRO A 172 -14.73 -5.65 15.42
CA PRO A 172 -15.13 -5.16 14.11
C PRO A 172 -16.61 -5.51 13.89
N SER A 173 -17.50 -4.63 14.34
CA SER A 173 -18.81 -4.50 13.75
C SER A 173 -18.49 -3.91 12.40
N ASN A 174 -18.51 -4.77 11.37
CA ASN A 174 -18.80 -4.33 10.01
C ASN A 174 -19.82 -3.21 10.14
N PRO A 175 -19.61 -2.01 9.57
CA PRO A 175 -20.76 -1.16 9.37
C PRO A 175 -21.75 -2.07 8.66
N ALA A 176 -22.92 -2.29 9.29
CA ALA A 176 -24.06 -2.74 8.55
C ALA A 176 -24.23 -1.64 7.52
N VAL A 177 -23.63 -1.83 6.34
CA VAL A 177 -24.00 -1.08 5.17
C VAL A 177 -25.47 -1.43 5.08
N THR A 178 -26.32 -0.52 5.53
CA THR A 178 -27.68 -0.45 5.08
C THR A 178 -27.52 -0.39 3.57
N VAL A 179 -27.67 -1.55 2.94
CA VAL A 179 -27.67 -1.69 1.50
C VAL A 179 -28.97 -1.04 1.08
N ASP A 180 -29.03 0.29 1.13
CA ASP A 180 -29.94 1.04 0.31
C ASP A 180 -29.52 0.67 -1.10
N ALA A 181 -30.23 -0.33 -1.63
CA ALA A 181 -30.03 -0.84 -2.96
C ALA A 181 -30.19 0.35 -3.89
N TYR A 182 -29.06 0.92 -4.28
CA TYR A 182 -29.03 2.08 -5.14
C TYR A 182 -29.74 1.68 -6.42
N GLN A 183 -30.95 2.22 -6.63
CA GLN A 183 -31.72 2.05 -7.85
C GLN A 183 -31.16 3.00 -8.91
N ALA A 184 -29.86 2.87 -9.23
CA ALA A 184 -29.38 3.42 -10.49
C ALA A 184 -30.01 2.58 -11.60
N GLU A 185 -30.54 3.24 -12.65
CA GLU A 185 -30.87 2.55 -13.89
C GLU A 185 -29.68 1.66 -14.28
N GLU A 186 -29.93 0.36 -14.44
CA GLU A 186 -28.89 -0.60 -14.82
C GLU A 186 -28.47 -0.30 -16.27
N VAL A 187 -27.51 0.61 -16.42
CA VAL A 187 -26.81 0.82 -17.69
C VAL A 187 -26.15 -0.52 -18.04
N PRO A 188 -26.54 -1.15 -19.15
CA PRO A 188 -25.97 -2.43 -19.52
C PRO A 188 -24.44 -2.39 -19.59
N PHE A 189 -23.76 -3.48 -19.22
CA PHE A 189 -22.30 -3.46 -19.09
C PHE A 189 -21.57 -3.14 -20.41
N PHE A 190 -22.18 -3.43 -21.55
CA PHE A 190 -21.64 -3.09 -22.87
C PHE A 190 -21.68 -1.57 -23.16
N GLN A 191 -22.49 -0.81 -22.42
CA GLN A 191 -22.51 0.66 -22.43
C GLN A 191 -21.66 1.24 -21.30
N SER A 192 -21.75 0.67 -20.09
CA SER A 192 -20.96 1.15 -18.94
C SER A 192 -19.47 0.79 -19.05
N SER A 193 -19.13 -0.20 -19.89
CA SER A 193 -17.79 -0.77 -20.05
C SER A 193 -17.21 -1.40 -18.79
N VAL A 194 -18.06 -1.70 -17.80
CA VAL A 194 -17.68 -2.23 -16.49
C VAL A 194 -18.53 -3.46 -16.18
N LEU A 195 -17.88 -4.57 -15.85
CA LEU A 195 -18.54 -5.78 -15.39
C LEU A 195 -17.82 -6.38 -14.19
N TYR A 196 -18.51 -6.43 -13.05
CA TYR A 196 -18.07 -7.18 -11.88
C TYR A 196 -19.16 -8.18 -11.48
N GLY A 197 -18.77 -9.31 -10.88
CA GLY A 197 -19.71 -10.36 -10.48
C GLY A 197 -20.75 -9.95 -9.43
N ALA A 198 -20.74 -8.68 -8.98
CA ALA A 198 -21.67 -8.10 -8.03
C ALA A 198 -22.10 -6.69 -8.50
N LYS A 199 -23.28 -6.27 -8.04
CA LYS A 199 -23.75 -4.89 -8.24
C LYS A 199 -22.85 -3.91 -7.46
N PRO A 200 -22.72 -2.65 -7.92
CA PRO A 200 -22.09 -1.60 -7.12
C PRO A 200 -22.69 -1.54 -5.71
N VAL A 201 -21.84 -1.55 -4.69
CA VAL A 201 -22.23 -1.46 -3.27
C VAL A 201 -22.01 -0.05 -2.69
N ARG A 202 -21.27 0.81 -3.40
CA ARG A 202 -21.02 2.20 -3.02
C ARG A 202 -21.13 3.11 -4.22
N GLU A 203 -21.58 4.33 -3.97
CA GLU A 203 -21.41 5.40 -4.93
C GLU A 203 -20.00 5.97 -4.80
N ARG A 204 -19.37 6.23 -5.94
CA ARG A 204 -18.09 6.93 -5.97
C ARG A 204 -18.36 8.36 -6.40
N LYS A 205 -18.09 9.33 -5.53
CA LYS A 205 -18.08 10.74 -5.92
C LYS A 205 -17.00 10.95 -6.99
N TRP A 206 -17.40 11.43 -8.16
CA TRP A 206 -16.46 11.93 -9.15
C TRP A 206 -15.92 13.26 -8.63
N TYR A 207 -14.64 13.32 -8.31
CA TYR A 207 -14.03 14.53 -7.77
C TYR A 207 -13.70 15.49 -8.93
N SER A 208 -14.69 16.29 -9.34
CA SER A 208 -14.62 17.23 -10.47
C SER A 208 -13.85 18.54 -10.16
N LYS A 209 -12.95 18.55 -9.18
CA LYS A 209 -12.23 19.76 -8.76
C LYS A 209 -10.72 19.63 -8.97
N ILE A 210 -10.36 19.55 -10.24
CA ILE A 210 -9.37 20.45 -10.83
C ILE A 210 -10.15 21.17 -11.93
N GLU A 211 -10.43 22.45 -11.77
CA GLU A 211 -11.20 23.22 -12.76
C GLU A 211 -10.34 23.45 -14.00
N ASP A 212 -10.57 22.65 -15.05
CA ASP A 212 -9.99 22.85 -16.37
C ASP A 212 -10.59 24.12 -16.99
N LYS A 213 -9.81 25.21 -16.96
CA LYS A 213 -10.14 26.42 -17.70
C LYS A 213 -10.08 26.14 -19.20
N GLY A 214 -11.22 25.78 -19.76
CA GLY A 214 -11.49 25.89 -21.19
C GLY A 214 -11.81 24.58 -21.90
N GLY A 215 -13.08 24.15 -21.82
CA GLY A 215 -13.81 23.61 -22.98
C GLY A 215 -13.23 22.42 -23.76
N ILE A 216 -12.28 21.67 -23.19
CA ILE A 216 -11.79 20.40 -23.71
C ILE A 216 -11.99 19.40 -22.57
N HIS A 217 -12.66 18.28 -22.83
CA HIS A 217 -12.86 17.23 -21.84
C HIS A 217 -11.50 16.61 -21.50
N VAL A 218 -10.96 17.09 -20.41
CA VAL A 218 -9.60 16.95 -19.99
C VAL A 218 -9.55 15.93 -18.85
N ASP A 219 -8.61 15.00 -18.96
CA ASP A 219 -8.09 14.21 -17.84
C ASP A 219 -6.64 14.65 -17.65
N ASP A 220 -6.45 15.98 -17.52
CA ASP A 220 -5.19 16.64 -17.19
C ASP A 220 -4.84 16.38 -15.72
N SER A 221 -5.63 15.59 -14.98
CA SER A 221 -5.13 14.99 -13.75
C SER A 221 -3.92 14.08 -14.04
N ILE A 222 -3.83 13.48 -15.23
CA ILE A 222 -2.64 12.76 -15.68
C ILE A 222 -1.56 13.74 -16.15
N GLN A 223 -1.90 14.91 -16.70
CA GLN A 223 -0.92 15.89 -17.17
C GLN A 223 -0.36 16.76 -16.03
N GLN A 224 -1.19 17.35 -15.16
CA GLN A 224 -0.76 18.09 -13.97
C GLN A 224 -0.15 17.18 -12.89
N ASP A 225 -0.67 15.97 -12.60
CA ASP A 225 0.00 15.10 -11.61
C ASP A 225 1.36 14.57 -12.13
N ASN A 226 1.60 14.52 -13.45
CA ASN A 226 2.88 14.04 -14.01
C ASN A 226 3.83 15.18 -14.51
N GLU A 227 3.32 16.38 -14.78
CA GLU A 227 4.09 17.57 -15.18
C GLU A 227 4.38 18.49 -13.99
N ALA A 228 3.50 18.58 -12.98
CA ALA A 228 3.76 19.34 -11.74
C ALA A 228 4.55 18.54 -10.70
N MET A 229 4.57 17.21 -10.81
CA MET A 229 5.41 16.36 -9.97
C MET A 229 6.68 15.99 -10.75
N GLY A 230 7.84 16.30 -10.18
CA GLY A 230 9.15 16.22 -10.83
C GLY A 230 9.53 14.83 -11.34
N SER A 231 10.80 14.66 -11.73
CA SER A 231 11.35 13.39 -12.25
C SER A 231 11.35 12.23 -11.23
N ASP A 232 10.72 12.38 -10.07
CA ASP A 232 10.78 11.49 -8.91
C ASP A 232 9.65 10.45 -8.77
N HIS A 233 8.59 10.50 -9.58
CA HIS A 233 7.52 9.50 -9.50
C HIS A 233 7.62 8.40 -10.56
N CYS A 234 7.11 7.21 -10.23
CA CYS A 234 7.10 6.04 -11.10
C CYS A 234 6.18 6.30 -12.32
N ARG A 235 6.74 6.24 -13.54
CA ARG A 235 6.04 6.53 -14.80
C ARG A 235 5.81 5.24 -15.58
N LYS A 236 4.58 4.72 -15.58
CA LYS A 236 4.20 3.55 -16.38
C LYS A 236 3.65 3.99 -17.75
N TYR A 237 4.39 3.71 -18.83
CA TYR A 237 3.98 3.63 -20.24
C TYR A 237 3.09 4.72 -20.88
N PHE A 238 3.01 5.93 -20.32
CA PHE A 238 2.20 7.04 -20.85
C PHE A 238 2.44 7.35 -22.36
N THR A 239 3.70 7.34 -22.81
CA THR A 239 4.09 7.70 -24.19
C THR A 239 3.62 6.73 -25.27
N ALA A 240 3.35 5.46 -24.92
CA ALA A 240 2.98 4.43 -25.89
C ALA A 240 1.50 4.47 -26.30
N TYR A 241 0.62 4.96 -25.41
CA TYR A 241 -0.83 4.94 -25.62
C TYR A 241 -1.33 6.17 -26.41
N VAL A 242 -0.84 7.36 -26.06
CA VAL A 242 -1.26 8.63 -26.67
C VAL A 242 -0.84 8.72 -28.14
N THR A 243 0.41 8.34 -28.44
CA THR A 243 0.97 8.43 -29.81
C THR A 243 0.29 7.48 -30.79
N ALA A 244 -0.25 6.35 -30.30
CA ALA A 244 -0.80 5.28 -31.14
C ALA A 244 -2.33 5.30 -31.33
N LYS A 245 -3.05 6.25 -30.71
CA LYS A 245 -4.53 6.33 -30.72
C LYS A 245 -5.21 5.00 -30.36
N ARG A 246 -4.63 4.24 -29.42
CA ARG A 246 -5.18 2.96 -28.94
C ARG A 246 -6.00 3.20 -27.68
N THR A 247 -7.05 2.40 -27.47
CA THR A 247 -7.73 2.34 -26.17
C THR A 247 -6.74 1.94 -25.07
N GLY A 248 -6.93 2.43 -23.85
CA GLY A 248 -6.12 2.06 -22.69
C GLY A 248 -6.14 0.57 -22.34
N GLY A 249 -7.13 -0.18 -22.84
CA GLY A 249 -7.16 -1.64 -22.80
C GLY A 249 -8.25 -2.17 -21.88
N LEU A 250 -7.97 -3.29 -21.22
CA LEU A 250 -8.86 -3.94 -20.26
C LEU A 250 -8.11 -4.09 -18.95
N MET A 251 -8.72 -3.65 -17.85
CA MET A 251 -8.25 -3.94 -16.50
C MET A 251 -9.12 -5.05 -15.93
N ALA A 252 -8.52 -6.22 -15.66
CA ALA A 252 -9.20 -7.34 -15.03
C ALA A 252 -8.68 -7.53 -13.60
N LEU A 253 -9.61 -7.74 -12.65
CA LEU A 253 -9.27 -8.11 -11.28
C LEU A 253 -9.30 -9.62 -11.14
N TRP A 254 -8.25 -10.16 -10.54
CA TRP A 254 -8.05 -11.59 -10.34
C TRP A 254 -7.93 -11.87 -8.84
N CYS A 255 -8.59 -12.91 -8.35
CA CYS A 255 -8.31 -13.41 -7.01
C CYS A 255 -7.08 -14.35 -7.04
N ARG A 256 -6.58 -14.73 -5.85
CA ARG A 256 -5.44 -15.65 -5.70
C ARG A 256 -5.61 -17.01 -6.40
N HIS A 257 -6.85 -17.39 -6.71
CA HIS A 257 -7.20 -18.64 -7.37
C HIS A 257 -7.32 -18.53 -8.91
N LEU A 258 -6.87 -17.42 -9.50
CA LEU A 258 -7.01 -17.16 -10.95
C LEU A 258 -8.47 -17.07 -11.44
N ILE A 259 -9.41 -16.77 -10.54
CA ILE A 259 -10.78 -16.41 -10.91
C ILE A 259 -10.82 -14.91 -11.19
N CYS A 260 -11.34 -14.54 -12.36
CA CYS A 260 -11.63 -13.15 -12.68
C CYS A 260 -12.86 -12.70 -11.90
N VAL A 261 -12.67 -11.71 -11.02
CA VAL A 261 -13.74 -11.09 -10.21
C VAL A 261 -14.56 -10.11 -11.05
N GLY A 262 -13.93 -9.55 -12.07
CA GLY A 262 -14.54 -8.65 -13.04
C GLY A 262 -13.49 -7.85 -13.78
N PHE A 263 -13.95 -7.01 -14.69
CA PHE A 263 -13.12 -6.16 -15.52
C PHE A 263 -13.81 -4.84 -15.83
N HIS A 264 -13.03 -3.88 -16.29
CA HIS A 264 -13.57 -2.76 -17.05
C HIS A 264 -12.64 -2.38 -18.20
N ALA A 265 -13.22 -1.84 -19.28
CA ALA A 265 -12.44 -1.29 -20.37
C ALA A 265 -11.97 0.13 -20.03
N ILE A 266 -10.70 0.38 -20.31
CA ILE A 266 -10.05 1.65 -20.07
C ILE A 266 -10.01 2.42 -21.39
N PRO A 267 -10.65 3.61 -21.47
CA PRO A 267 -10.72 4.37 -22.71
C PRO A 267 -9.36 4.90 -23.17
N LYS A 268 -8.50 5.36 -22.24
CA LYS A 268 -7.23 6.06 -22.57
C LYS A 268 -5.98 5.44 -21.96
N ALA A 269 -5.86 5.46 -20.63
CA ALA A 269 -4.68 4.93 -19.93
C ALA A 269 -5.06 4.37 -18.57
N GLU A 270 -4.46 3.23 -18.21
CA GLU A 270 -4.62 2.60 -16.89
C GLU A 270 -3.95 3.47 -15.82
N GLY A 271 -4.64 3.74 -14.72
CA GLY A 271 -4.05 4.39 -13.56
C GLY A 271 -4.59 3.90 -12.21
N ARG A 272 -4.06 4.50 -11.14
CA ARG A 272 -4.51 4.29 -9.75
C ARG A 272 -6.02 4.47 -9.57
N ASN A 273 -6.60 5.36 -10.37
CA ASN A 273 -8.02 5.65 -10.41
C ASN A 273 -8.86 4.41 -10.72
N ASP A 274 -8.48 3.67 -11.76
CA ASP A 274 -9.21 2.52 -12.28
C ASP A 274 -9.28 1.39 -11.24
N VAL A 275 -8.13 1.01 -10.69
CA VAL A 275 -8.02 -0.04 -9.66
C VAL A 275 -8.78 0.34 -8.40
N PHE A 276 -8.59 1.57 -7.89
CA PHE A 276 -9.34 2.08 -6.74
C PHE A 276 -10.85 1.99 -6.99
N SER A 277 -11.30 2.44 -8.16
CA SER A 277 -12.71 2.52 -8.51
C SER A 277 -13.35 1.14 -8.57
N ALA A 278 -12.64 0.16 -9.13
CA ALA A 278 -13.06 -1.23 -9.19
C ALA A 278 -13.23 -1.83 -7.78
N ILE A 279 -12.26 -1.59 -6.89
CA ILE A 279 -12.24 -2.21 -5.57
C ILE A 279 -13.28 -1.55 -4.66
N TYR A 280 -13.29 -0.22 -4.56
CA TYR A 280 -14.16 0.52 -3.65
C TYR A 280 -15.64 0.41 -4.00
N ARG A 281 -15.97 0.48 -5.30
CA ARG A 281 -17.36 0.49 -5.77
C ARG A 281 -18.02 -0.88 -5.70
N PHE A 282 -17.26 -1.96 -5.92
CA PHE A 282 -17.83 -3.29 -6.12
C PHE A 282 -17.54 -4.29 -5.00
N LEU A 283 -16.49 -4.09 -4.19
CA LEU A 283 -16.21 -5.00 -3.08
C LEU A 283 -16.82 -4.49 -1.77
N PRO A 284 -17.62 -5.29 -1.06
CA PRO A 284 -18.22 -4.87 0.22
C PRO A 284 -17.16 -4.63 1.30
N VAL A 285 -16.02 -5.33 1.23
CA VAL A 285 -14.90 -5.18 2.15
C VAL A 285 -13.62 -5.05 1.33
N ALA A 286 -12.71 -4.18 1.75
CA ALA A 286 -11.42 -4.03 1.09
C ALA A 286 -10.61 -5.33 1.22
N PRO A 287 -9.89 -5.75 0.17
CA PRO A 287 -8.99 -6.89 0.29
C PRO A 287 -7.92 -6.66 1.37
N GLU A 288 -7.52 -7.71 2.07
CA GLU A 288 -6.41 -7.65 3.02
C GLU A 288 -5.08 -7.31 2.32
N VAL A 289 -4.93 -7.78 1.07
CA VAL A 289 -3.74 -7.58 0.25
C VAL A 289 -4.17 -7.25 -1.18
N ILE A 290 -3.59 -6.19 -1.73
CA ILE A 290 -3.70 -5.82 -3.14
C ILE A 290 -2.29 -5.93 -3.74
N VAL A 291 -2.15 -6.81 -4.73
CA VAL A 291 -0.95 -6.93 -5.55
C VAL A 291 -1.20 -6.20 -6.86
N TYR A 292 -0.40 -5.17 -7.14
CA TYR A 292 -0.56 -4.35 -8.33
C TYR A 292 0.78 -3.72 -8.73
N ASP A 293 1.11 -3.71 -10.02
CA ASP A 293 2.40 -3.16 -10.47
C ASP A 293 2.59 -1.69 -10.08
N PHE A 294 1.52 -0.90 -10.01
CA PHE A 294 1.56 0.49 -9.57
C PHE A 294 1.00 0.68 -8.14
N ALA A 295 1.13 -0.35 -7.29
CA ALA A 295 0.63 -0.35 -5.91
C ALA A 295 1.21 0.78 -5.03
N CYS A 296 2.47 1.17 -5.23
CA CYS A 296 3.12 2.25 -4.49
C CYS A 296 2.42 3.61 -4.62
N GLN A 297 1.73 3.85 -5.73
CA GLN A 297 0.95 5.08 -5.95
C GLN A 297 -0.53 4.87 -5.68
N LEU A 298 -1.02 3.64 -5.80
CA LEU A 298 -2.38 3.27 -5.41
C LEU A 298 -2.61 3.39 -3.90
N ALA A 299 -1.61 3.01 -3.08
CA ALA A 299 -1.72 3.01 -1.63
C ALA A 299 -2.03 4.41 -1.05
N PRO A 300 -1.20 5.45 -1.29
CA PRO A 300 -1.54 6.79 -0.82
C PRO A 300 -2.83 7.28 -1.48
N TYR A 301 -3.07 7.03 -2.77
CA TYR A 301 -4.29 7.46 -3.44
C TYR A 301 -5.57 6.94 -2.76
N SER A 302 -5.55 5.67 -2.35
CA SER A 302 -6.68 4.99 -1.72
C SER A 302 -6.89 5.46 -0.28
N LEU A 303 -5.81 5.57 0.50
CA LEU A 303 -5.87 6.01 1.90
C LEU A 303 -6.24 7.49 2.06
N HIS A 304 -5.88 8.37 1.12
CA HIS A 304 -6.32 9.77 1.17
C HIS A 304 -7.80 9.96 0.87
N ARG A 305 -8.41 9.04 0.12
CA ARG A 305 -9.80 9.16 -0.33
C ARG A 305 -10.76 8.41 0.58
N GLU A 306 -10.45 7.15 0.86
CA GLU A 306 -11.34 6.24 1.59
C GLU A 306 -10.56 5.51 2.70
N PRO A 307 -10.02 6.25 3.68
CA PRO A 307 -9.18 5.70 4.73
C PRO A 307 -9.90 4.65 5.57
N GLU A 308 -11.18 4.84 5.89
CA GLU A 308 -11.96 3.86 6.66
C GLU A 308 -12.05 2.51 5.95
N PHE A 309 -12.19 2.51 4.63
CA PHE A 309 -12.31 1.30 3.83
C PHE A 309 -10.94 0.61 3.65
N PHE A 310 -9.88 1.36 3.35
CA PHE A 310 -8.56 0.82 3.01
C PHE A 310 -7.57 0.74 4.17
N GLN A 311 -7.90 1.21 5.37
CA GLN A 311 -6.98 1.32 6.52
C GLN A 311 -6.14 0.08 6.80
N ASN A 312 -6.69 -1.12 6.58
CA ASN A 312 -6.03 -2.39 6.91
C ASN A 312 -5.50 -3.14 5.66
N THR A 313 -5.68 -2.58 4.47
CA THR A 313 -5.23 -3.17 3.22
C THR A 313 -3.72 -3.00 3.03
N LEU A 314 -3.03 -4.10 2.72
CA LEU A 314 -1.62 -4.09 2.31
C LEU A 314 -1.53 -3.91 0.80
N PHE A 315 -0.94 -2.80 0.36
CA PHE A 315 -0.64 -2.55 -1.05
C PHE A 315 0.81 -2.93 -1.35
N VAL A 316 1.02 -3.82 -2.32
CA VAL A 316 2.34 -4.30 -2.71
C VAL A 316 2.48 -4.46 -4.22
N VAL A 317 3.67 -4.14 -4.72
CA VAL A 317 4.11 -4.37 -6.08
C VAL A 317 4.48 -5.84 -6.23
N ASP A 318 4.00 -6.45 -7.32
CA ASP A 318 4.34 -7.83 -7.68
C ASP A 318 5.85 -8.04 -7.83
N GLN A 319 6.29 -9.27 -7.57
CA GLN A 319 7.69 -9.67 -7.61
C GLN A 319 8.35 -9.49 -8.99
N MET A 320 7.60 -9.65 -10.07
CA MET A 320 8.15 -9.51 -11.42
C MET A 320 8.39 -8.04 -11.76
N HIS A 321 7.54 -7.15 -11.24
CA HIS A 321 7.54 -5.73 -11.55
C HIS A 321 8.39 -4.88 -10.61
N GLN A 322 8.61 -5.32 -9.37
CA GLN A 322 9.36 -4.55 -8.35
C GLN A 322 10.76 -4.07 -8.80
N HIS A 323 11.44 -4.79 -9.71
CA HIS A 323 12.75 -4.40 -10.23
C HIS A 323 12.71 -3.08 -11.02
N GLY A 324 11.55 -2.74 -11.60
CA GLY A 324 11.32 -1.46 -12.27
C GLY A 324 11.12 -0.28 -11.30
N HIS A 325 10.92 -0.56 -10.01
CA HIS A 325 10.60 0.44 -8.99
C HIS A 325 11.84 0.91 -8.23
N THR A 326 12.77 1.54 -8.95
CA THR A 326 14.08 1.96 -8.39
C THR A 326 14.00 3.07 -7.34
N LYS A 327 12.87 3.80 -7.27
CA LYS A 327 12.62 4.89 -6.32
C LYS A 327 11.63 4.53 -5.21
N CYS A 328 11.00 3.36 -5.27
CA CYS A 328 10.01 2.96 -4.27
C CYS A 328 10.69 2.28 -3.08
N SER A 329 10.07 2.39 -1.91
CA SER A 329 10.55 1.68 -0.72
C SER A 329 10.46 0.16 -0.91
N PRO A 330 11.38 -0.62 -0.31
CA PRO A 330 11.21 -2.06 -0.12
C PRO A 330 9.86 -2.45 0.49
N SER A 331 9.24 -1.54 1.24
CA SER A 331 7.96 -1.78 1.92
C SER A 331 6.73 -1.65 1.03
N SER A 332 6.94 -1.29 -0.24
CA SER A 332 5.94 -1.38 -1.29
C SER A 332 6.13 -2.66 -2.10
N PHE A 333 7.09 -3.55 -1.77
CA PHE A 333 7.39 -4.76 -2.53
C PHE A 333 6.89 -6.01 -1.83
N LEU A 334 6.23 -6.90 -2.59
CA LEU A 334 5.73 -8.16 -2.06
C LEU A 334 6.86 -9.06 -1.52
N SER A 335 8.04 -9.05 -2.16
CA SER A 335 9.21 -9.85 -1.74
C SER A 335 9.65 -9.56 -0.29
N THR A 336 9.60 -8.29 0.12
CA THR A 336 9.98 -7.87 1.47
C THR A 336 9.06 -8.47 2.53
N TYR A 337 7.75 -8.52 2.27
CA TYR A 337 6.81 -9.13 3.21
C TYR A 337 6.83 -10.65 3.16
N MET A 338 7.13 -11.25 2.01
CA MET A 338 7.26 -12.71 1.90
C MET A 338 8.35 -13.25 2.83
N GLY A 339 9.47 -12.53 2.97
CA GLY A 339 10.55 -12.91 3.90
C GLY A 339 10.15 -13.00 5.38
N VAL A 340 9.00 -12.42 5.78
CA VAL A 340 8.52 -12.40 7.18
C VAL A 340 7.11 -12.97 7.36
N ASN A 341 6.36 -13.13 6.27
CA ASN A 341 5.00 -13.63 6.27
C ASN A 341 4.84 -14.75 5.24
N GLN A 342 4.84 -15.99 5.72
CA GLN A 342 4.69 -17.19 4.90
C GLN A 342 3.35 -17.28 4.17
N ASP A 343 2.29 -16.63 4.68
CA ASP A 343 0.99 -16.67 4.00
C ASP A 343 1.02 -15.91 2.66
N LEU A 344 1.90 -14.90 2.55
CA LEU A 344 2.12 -14.17 1.31
C LEU A 344 2.96 -14.96 0.31
N HIS A 345 3.77 -15.94 0.74
CA HIS A 345 4.42 -16.87 -0.19
C HIS A 345 3.41 -17.74 -0.95
N ARG A 346 2.24 -17.98 -0.35
CA ARG A 346 1.15 -18.75 -0.99
C ARG A 346 0.26 -17.88 -1.85
N LEU A 347 0.54 -16.58 -1.96
CA LEU A 347 -0.19 -15.69 -2.83
C LEU A 347 0.30 -15.90 -4.27
N ASN A 348 -0.63 -16.12 -5.19
CA ASN A 348 -0.30 -16.19 -6.61
C ASN A 348 -0.08 -14.77 -7.15
N SER A 349 1.14 -14.23 -6.98
CA SER A 349 1.45 -12.87 -7.42
C SER A 349 1.43 -12.73 -8.95
N SER A 350 1.65 -13.83 -9.69
CA SER A 350 1.56 -13.92 -11.15
C SER A 350 0.14 -14.16 -11.67
N ALA A 351 -0.88 -14.00 -10.82
CA ALA A 351 -2.26 -14.23 -11.20
C ALA A 351 -2.69 -13.32 -12.35
N ALA A 352 -2.34 -12.04 -12.26
CA ALA A 352 -2.62 -11.04 -13.28
C ALA A 352 -1.90 -11.37 -14.60
N GLU A 353 -0.59 -11.68 -14.58
CA GLU A 353 0.18 -12.08 -15.77
C GLU A 353 -0.42 -13.28 -16.47
N SER A 354 -0.77 -14.31 -15.70
CA SER A 354 -1.38 -15.54 -16.24
C SER A 354 -2.76 -15.25 -16.86
N GLY A 355 -3.57 -14.43 -16.19
CA GLY A 355 -4.87 -13.98 -16.70
C GLY A 355 -4.73 -13.13 -17.96
N ASN A 356 -3.77 -12.22 -17.99
CA ASN A 356 -3.45 -11.35 -19.13
C ASN A 356 -2.94 -12.16 -20.32
N ALA A 357 -2.10 -13.17 -20.10
CA ALA A 357 -1.70 -14.13 -21.13
C ALA A 357 -2.91 -14.90 -21.68
N GLY A 358 -3.88 -15.23 -20.83
CA GLY A 358 -5.18 -15.77 -21.22
C GLY A 358 -5.94 -14.82 -22.15
N LEU A 359 -6.14 -13.58 -21.71
CA LEU A 359 -6.83 -12.53 -22.48
C LEU A 359 -6.13 -12.19 -23.80
N ALA A 360 -4.81 -12.32 -23.86
CA ALA A 360 -4.04 -12.12 -25.10
C ALA A 360 -4.50 -13.04 -26.24
N ARG A 361 -5.06 -14.21 -25.93
CA ARG A 361 -5.59 -15.18 -26.91
C ARG A 361 -6.78 -14.65 -27.70
N ILE A 362 -7.59 -13.77 -27.09
CA ILE A 362 -8.74 -13.15 -27.75
C ILE A 362 -8.45 -11.74 -28.26
N LYS A 363 -7.26 -11.19 -27.99
CA LYS A 363 -6.89 -9.81 -28.32
C LYS A 363 -7.14 -9.45 -29.79
N LYS A 364 -6.79 -10.34 -30.72
CA LYS A 364 -7.00 -10.11 -32.16
C LYS A 364 -8.49 -10.06 -32.49
N SER A 365 -9.29 -11.00 -32.01
CA SER A 365 -10.73 -11.01 -32.22
C SER A 365 -11.39 -9.75 -31.66
N VAL A 366 -11.04 -9.38 -30.43
CA VAL A 366 -11.51 -8.15 -29.77
C VAL A 366 -11.17 -6.90 -30.59
N SER A 367 -9.99 -6.84 -31.21
CA SER A 367 -9.57 -5.66 -32.00
C SER A 367 -10.37 -5.41 -33.29
N TYR A 368 -11.11 -6.41 -33.78
CA TYR A 368 -11.98 -6.29 -34.95
C TYR A 368 -13.47 -6.09 -34.57
N CYS A 369 -13.80 -6.05 -33.29
CA CYS A 369 -15.16 -5.86 -32.81
C CYS A 369 -15.48 -4.38 -32.57
N SER A 370 -16.76 -4.00 -32.68
CA SER A 370 -17.23 -2.79 -31.99
C SER A 370 -17.09 -2.97 -30.48
N GLN A 371 -17.11 -1.87 -29.72
CA GLN A 371 -16.95 -1.91 -28.26
C GLN A 371 -17.94 -2.86 -27.57
N GLU A 372 -19.22 -2.83 -27.95
CA GLU A 372 -20.25 -3.71 -27.37
C GLU A 372 -19.93 -5.20 -27.62
N HIS A 373 -19.59 -5.56 -28.86
CA HIS A 373 -19.21 -6.94 -29.21
C HIS A 373 -17.90 -7.37 -28.56
N ALA A 374 -16.94 -6.46 -28.43
CA ALA A 374 -15.68 -6.69 -27.73
C ALA A 374 -15.94 -7.04 -26.27
N LEU A 375 -16.77 -6.26 -25.58
CA LEU A 375 -17.13 -6.47 -24.17
C LEU A 375 -17.88 -7.79 -23.98
N ALA A 376 -18.82 -8.13 -24.87
CA ALA A 376 -19.53 -9.40 -24.84
C ALA A 376 -18.58 -10.61 -25.04
N LEU A 377 -17.61 -10.50 -25.97
CA LEU A 377 -16.62 -11.55 -26.19
C LEU A 377 -15.71 -11.74 -24.98
N VAL A 378 -15.30 -10.65 -24.34
CA VAL A 378 -14.47 -10.67 -23.12
C VAL A 378 -15.21 -11.29 -21.96
N GLU A 379 -16.47 -10.89 -21.73
CA GLU A 379 -17.34 -11.49 -20.71
C GLU A 379 -17.45 -13.00 -20.93
N HIS A 380 -17.80 -13.42 -22.15
CA HIS A 380 -17.99 -14.84 -22.47
C HIS A 380 -16.71 -15.65 -22.24
N PHE A 381 -15.57 -15.11 -22.67
CA PHE A 381 -14.25 -15.72 -22.45
C PHE A 381 -13.93 -15.88 -20.96
N LEU A 382 -14.11 -14.83 -20.17
CA LEU A 382 -13.85 -14.84 -18.72
C LEU A 382 -14.82 -15.74 -17.97
N SER A 383 -16.07 -15.81 -18.40
CA SER A 383 -17.09 -16.75 -17.89
C SER A 383 -16.67 -18.21 -18.11
N ILE A 384 -16.14 -18.55 -19.30
CA ILE A 384 -15.58 -19.90 -19.55
C ILE A 384 -14.32 -20.13 -18.72
N TRP A 385 -13.43 -19.15 -18.64
CA TRP A 385 -12.20 -19.23 -17.84
C TRP A 385 -12.51 -19.55 -16.38
N ASN A 386 -13.42 -18.79 -15.77
CA ASN A 386 -13.83 -18.96 -14.39
C ASN A 386 -14.45 -20.34 -14.14
N ARG A 387 -15.32 -20.82 -15.04
CA ARG A 387 -15.88 -22.18 -14.95
C ARG A 387 -14.81 -23.26 -14.99
N LYS A 388 -13.84 -23.16 -15.89
CA LYS A 388 -12.72 -24.12 -15.96
C LYS A 388 -11.88 -24.12 -14.70
N ARG A 389 -11.52 -22.93 -14.19
CA ARG A 389 -10.79 -22.79 -12.94
C ARG A 389 -11.56 -23.35 -11.74
N ALA A 390 -12.87 -23.12 -11.67
CA ALA A 390 -13.71 -23.69 -10.62
C ALA A 390 -13.71 -25.22 -10.63
N LEU A 391 -13.79 -25.84 -11.82
CA LEU A 391 -13.72 -27.29 -11.97
C LEU A 391 -12.33 -27.85 -11.59
N GLU A 392 -11.25 -27.20 -12.03
CA GLU A 392 -9.89 -27.58 -11.67
C GLU A 392 -9.69 -27.56 -10.14
N MET A 393 -10.18 -26.51 -9.47
CA MET A 393 -10.12 -26.43 -8.00
C MET A 393 -11.00 -27.47 -7.31
N GLY A 394 -12.22 -27.71 -7.82
CA GLY A 394 -13.13 -28.71 -7.28
C GLY A 394 -12.55 -30.12 -7.37
N ASN A 395 -11.82 -30.43 -8.44
CA ASN A 395 -11.14 -31.71 -8.60
C ASN A 395 -9.93 -31.87 -7.67
N ILE A 396 -9.23 -30.77 -7.34
CA ILE A 396 -8.09 -30.78 -6.40
C ILE A 396 -8.55 -30.99 -4.94
N LEU A 397 -9.77 -30.59 -4.59
CA LEU A 397 -10.31 -30.78 -3.23
C LEU A 397 -10.91 -32.17 -2.98
N VAL A 398 -11.10 -32.97 -4.04
CA VAL A 398 -11.65 -34.35 -3.99
C VAL A 398 -10.55 -35.41 -4.10
N SER A 399 -9.35 -35.03 -4.55
CA SER A 399 -8.12 -35.84 -4.53
C SER A 399 -7.33 -35.63 -3.24
#